data_AF-A0AAV8Y6K9-F1
#
_entry.id   AF-A0AAV8Y6K9-F1
#
_cell.length_a   1.000
_cell.length_b   1.000
_cell.length_c   1.000
_cell.angle_alpha   90.00
_cell.angle_beta   90.00
_cell.angle_gamma   90.00
#
_symmetry.space_group_name_H-M   'P 1'
#
loop_
_entity.id
_entity.type
_entity.pdbx_description
1 polymer ?
#
loop_
_entity_poly.entity_id
_entity_poly.type
_entity_poly.pdbx_seq_one_letter_code
_entity_poly.pdbx_strand_id
1 'polypeptide(L)'
;MQFLLCALSVLSLFSTIYAHEEDVHTAKYDTDNFSDELAKNNHFVMFYAPWCGHCQSLAPTWEQLAEMLNEDNSNLKIAKVDCMKDSKVCSDQEITSYPTLKFYKLGDSKGIRFAGTRDLPSLTTFIRGQLREDEEDIEEVTGPQPVDGLVELTEETFDSYVESGKHFIKFYAPWCGHCQKLAPTWVQLAKSLELEDVSIGKVDCTQHRTVCNNFEVDKYQGGRSHEDLKSYVNKMLGAGKEEQKEEEHGDDTPSPVLELTGETFQGGIQSGYTFVKFYAPWCGHCKRLAPTWDSLGKKFLDRPDVSIVKVDCTLEANKRLCNDEEVEGFPTIYLYKNGQRVSEYSGSRSLDDMYDFINKHMVHEEL
;
A
#
# COMPACT_ATOMS: atom_id res chain seq x y z
N MET A 1 -20.49 -30.44 80.72
CA MET A 1 -19.87 -29.14 81.00
C MET A 1 -18.48 -29.17 80.37
N GLN A 2 -17.96 -28.23 79.60
CA GLN A 2 -18.39 -26.96 79.01
C GLN A 2 -17.05 -26.36 78.51
N PHE A 3 -16.98 -25.82 77.28
CA PHE A 3 -15.97 -24.82 76.83
C PHE A 3 -14.50 -25.31 76.72
N LEU A 4 -13.60 -24.90 75.81
CA LEU A 4 -13.55 -23.88 74.76
C LEU A 4 -12.21 -24.06 73.99
N LEU A 5 -12.19 -23.79 72.68
CA LEU A 5 -11.09 -23.21 71.86
C LEU A 5 -9.63 -23.70 72.00
N CYS A 6 -9.09 -24.28 70.90
CA CYS A 6 -7.99 -23.67 70.11
C CYS A 6 -7.54 -24.62 68.98
N ALA A 7 -8.22 -24.57 67.83
CA ALA A 7 -7.68 -25.09 66.58
C ALA A 7 -6.86 -23.97 65.93
N LEU A 8 -5.54 -24.03 66.06
CA LEU A 8 -4.64 -23.16 65.31
C LEU A 8 -4.61 -23.64 63.85
N SER A 9 -5.23 -22.84 63.01
CA SER A 9 -5.24 -22.92 61.56
C SER A 9 -3.84 -22.76 60.97
N VAL A 10 -3.36 -23.77 60.23
CA VAL A 10 -2.36 -23.58 59.18
C VAL A 10 -3.01 -24.05 57.88
N LEU A 11 -3.84 -23.19 57.29
CA LEU A 11 -4.38 -23.36 55.96
C LEU A 11 -3.85 -22.21 55.09
N SER A 12 -2.88 -22.57 54.27
CA SER A 12 -2.56 -22.04 52.95
C SER A 12 -3.25 -20.73 52.57
N LEU A 13 -2.47 -19.65 52.53
CA LEU A 13 -2.74 -18.48 51.69
C LEU A 13 -1.55 -18.30 50.74
N PHE A 14 -1.50 -19.14 49.70
CA PHE A 14 -1.05 -18.65 48.40
C PHE A 14 -2.18 -17.74 47.88
N SER A 15 -2.22 -16.50 48.37
CA SER A 15 -2.93 -15.44 47.68
C SER A 15 -2.10 -15.13 46.44
N THR A 16 -2.44 -15.78 45.32
CA THR A 16 -2.09 -15.27 44.00
C THR A 16 -2.56 -13.82 43.96
N ILE A 17 -1.59 -12.91 43.98
CA ILE A 17 -1.80 -11.49 43.69
C ILE A 17 -2.29 -11.44 42.25
N TYR A 18 -3.61 -11.50 42.06
CA TYR A 18 -4.23 -10.94 40.86
C TYR A 18 -4.17 -9.43 41.05
N ALA A 19 -3.04 -8.85 40.65
CA ALA A 19 -2.98 -7.42 40.44
C ALA A 19 -3.93 -7.13 39.28
N HIS A 20 -5.15 -6.69 39.61
CA HIS A 20 -5.99 -6.00 38.64
C HIS A 20 -5.28 -4.66 38.43
N GLU A 21 -4.49 -4.53 37.36
CA GLU A 21 -4.01 -3.24 36.91
C GLU A 21 -5.21 -2.31 36.82
N GLU A 22 -5.20 -1.23 37.61
CA GLU A 22 -6.14 -0.14 37.41
C GLU A 22 -5.70 0.56 36.12
N ASP A 23 -6.58 0.60 35.12
CA ASP A 23 -6.40 1.46 33.94
C ASP A 23 -6.16 2.91 34.41
N VAL A 24 -4.93 3.39 34.25
CA VAL A 24 -4.45 4.69 34.71
C VAL A 24 -4.75 5.75 33.67
N HIS A 25 -4.67 5.38 32.39
CA HIS A 25 -4.77 6.28 31.25
C HIS A 25 -6.14 6.24 30.57
N THR A 26 -6.84 5.10 30.59
CA THR A 26 -8.16 4.98 29.94
C THR A 26 -9.24 5.74 30.72
N ALA A 27 -9.97 6.62 30.03
CA ALA A 27 -11.11 7.32 30.61
C ALA A 27 -12.28 6.34 30.89
N LYS A 28 -12.94 6.48 32.03
CA LYS A 28 -14.06 5.61 32.43
C LYS A 28 -15.37 6.37 32.23
N TYR A 29 -16.22 5.85 31.34
CA TYR A 29 -17.54 6.41 31.11
C TYR A 29 -18.64 5.54 31.68
N ASP A 30 -19.68 6.21 32.15
CA ASP A 30 -20.85 5.63 32.80
C ASP A 30 -22.12 6.37 32.38
N THR A 31 -23.25 5.98 32.96
CA THR A 31 -24.55 6.56 32.65
C THR A 31 -24.64 8.06 32.94
N ASP A 32 -23.82 8.59 33.86
CA ASP A 32 -23.90 9.98 34.30
C ASP A 32 -23.05 10.91 33.43
N ASN A 33 -21.89 10.45 32.95
CA ASN A 33 -20.93 11.30 32.23
C ASN A 33 -20.87 11.08 30.71
N PHE A 34 -21.37 9.96 30.18
CA PHE A 34 -21.13 9.58 28.78
C PHE A 34 -21.59 10.66 27.80
N SER A 35 -22.83 11.13 27.92
CA SER A 35 -23.38 12.16 27.02
C SER A 35 -22.67 13.50 27.13
N ASP A 36 -22.30 13.91 28.36
CA ASP A 36 -21.61 15.18 28.60
C ASP A 36 -20.19 15.16 28.03
N GLU A 37 -19.50 14.02 28.11
CA GLU A 37 -18.16 13.85 27.53
C GLU A 37 -18.21 13.88 26.01
N LEU A 38 -19.17 13.20 25.37
CA LEU A 38 -19.35 13.21 23.91
C LEU A 38 -19.55 14.62 23.32
N ALA A 39 -20.05 15.57 24.12
CA ALA A 39 -20.22 16.96 23.70
C ALA A 39 -18.92 17.79 23.73
N LYS A 40 -17.83 17.30 24.33
CA LYS A 40 -16.60 18.07 24.58
C LYS A 40 -15.45 17.74 23.62
N ASN A 41 -15.35 16.50 23.17
CA ASN A 41 -14.23 15.99 22.36
C ASN A 41 -14.72 14.94 21.35
N ASN A 42 -13.81 14.47 20.48
CA ASN A 42 -13.94 13.19 19.80
C ASN A 42 -13.62 12.05 20.78
N HIS A 43 -14.25 10.89 20.62
CA HIS A 43 -14.07 9.76 21.55
C HIS A 43 -13.94 8.45 20.82
N PHE A 44 -13.01 7.60 21.27
CA PHE A 44 -13.00 6.19 20.88
C PHE A 44 -13.29 5.34 22.12
N VAL A 45 -14.44 4.66 22.10
CA VAL A 45 -15.01 4.03 23.28
C VAL A 45 -15.05 2.51 23.10
N MET A 46 -14.49 1.79 24.08
CA MET A 46 -14.64 0.34 24.22
C MET A 46 -15.81 -0.01 25.13
N PHE A 47 -16.82 -0.66 24.56
CA PHE A 47 -17.92 -1.28 25.30
C PHE A 47 -17.55 -2.73 25.63
N TYR A 48 -17.42 -3.03 26.93
CA TYR A 48 -16.88 -4.31 27.38
C TYR A 48 -17.70 -4.93 28.52
N ALA A 49 -17.38 -6.19 28.82
CA ALA A 49 -17.84 -6.88 30.02
C ALA A 49 -16.63 -7.48 30.77
N PRO A 50 -16.53 -7.36 32.11
CA PRO A 50 -15.35 -7.81 32.86
C PRO A 50 -15.04 -9.30 32.72
N TRP A 51 -16.06 -10.14 32.50
CA TRP A 51 -15.92 -11.59 32.33
C TRP A 51 -15.55 -12.02 30.90
N CYS A 52 -15.50 -11.09 29.93
CA CYS A 52 -15.26 -11.43 28.54
C CYS A 52 -13.77 -11.58 28.25
N GLY A 53 -13.33 -12.78 27.87
CA GLY A 53 -11.93 -13.07 27.53
C GLY A 53 -11.39 -12.22 26.38
N HIS A 54 -12.21 -11.88 25.37
CA HIS A 54 -11.78 -10.98 24.28
C HIS A 54 -11.57 -9.54 24.75
N CYS A 55 -12.34 -9.08 25.75
CA CYS A 55 -12.14 -7.78 26.38
C CYS A 55 -10.86 -7.78 27.21
N GLN A 56 -10.63 -8.83 28.00
CA GLN A 56 -9.42 -8.99 28.81
C GLN A 56 -8.17 -9.04 27.93
N SER A 57 -8.24 -9.74 26.78
CA SER A 57 -7.13 -9.79 25.81
C SER A 57 -6.85 -8.45 25.14
N LEU A 58 -7.85 -7.59 24.97
CA LEU A 58 -7.71 -6.25 24.38
C LEU A 58 -7.27 -5.20 25.40
N ALA A 59 -7.59 -5.38 26.68
CA ALA A 59 -7.30 -4.43 27.75
C ALA A 59 -5.87 -3.85 27.72
N PRO A 60 -4.77 -4.64 27.62
CA PRO A 60 -3.42 -4.06 27.61
C PRO A 60 -3.16 -3.17 26.39
N THR A 61 -3.66 -3.57 25.22
CA THR A 61 -3.56 -2.77 24.00
C THR A 61 -4.41 -1.49 24.07
N TRP A 62 -5.58 -1.57 24.69
CA TRP A 62 -6.45 -0.41 24.89
C TRP A 62 -5.83 0.61 25.85
N GLU A 63 -5.20 0.13 26.92
CA GLU A 63 -4.50 0.99 27.88
C GLU A 63 -3.28 1.66 27.25
N GLN A 64 -2.49 0.93 26.47
CA GLN A 64 -1.38 1.50 25.73
C GLN A 64 -1.84 2.55 24.72
N LEU A 65 -2.99 2.32 24.06
CA LEU A 65 -3.59 3.31 23.15
C LEU A 65 -4.01 4.57 23.91
N ALA A 66 -4.59 4.42 25.10
CA ALA A 66 -4.98 5.54 25.96
C ALA A 66 -3.77 6.31 26.47
N GLU A 67 -2.71 5.64 26.92
CA GLU A 67 -1.44 6.26 27.33
C GLU A 67 -0.88 7.17 26.23
N MET A 68 -0.95 6.72 24.98
CA MET A 68 -0.44 7.46 23.82
C MET A 68 -1.30 8.65 23.38
N LEU A 69 -2.62 8.65 23.65
CA LEU A 69 -3.57 9.58 23.01
C LEU A 69 -4.40 10.43 23.99
N ASN A 70 -4.51 10.02 25.25
CA ASN A 70 -5.17 10.80 26.30
C ASN A 70 -4.22 11.86 26.90
N GLU A 71 -3.54 12.62 26.05
CA GLU A 71 -2.71 13.75 26.48
C GLU A 71 -3.57 14.96 26.89
N ASP A 72 -2.99 15.84 27.69
CA ASP A 72 -3.62 17.11 28.07
C ASP A 72 -3.76 18.01 26.83
N ASN A 73 -4.99 18.47 26.55
CA ASN A 73 -5.40 19.25 25.37
C ASN A 73 -5.56 18.49 24.04
N SER A 74 -5.61 17.14 24.05
CA SER A 74 -6.03 16.39 22.86
C SER A 74 -7.54 16.51 22.63
N ASN A 75 -7.96 16.68 21.36
CA ASN A 75 -9.35 16.68 20.93
C ASN A 75 -9.96 15.26 20.85
N LEU A 76 -9.25 14.24 21.35
CA LEU A 76 -9.62 12.84 21.31
C LEU A 76 -9.50 12.24 22.72
N LYS A 77 -10.51 11.46 23.13
CA LYS A 77 -10.44 10.64 24.35
C LYS A 77 -10.66 9.16 24.06
N ILE A 78 -9.73 8.34 24.54
CA ILE A 78 -9.82 6.89 24.57
C ILE A 78 -10.50 6.50 25.89
N ALA A 79 -11.67 5.89 25.79
CA ALA A 79 -12.52 5.60 26.94
C ALA A 79 -13.06 4.17 26.93
N LYS A 80 -13.63 3.74 28.05
CA LYS A 80 -14.31 2.44 28.16
C LYS A 80 -15.59 2.54 29.01
N VAL A 81 -16.56 1.70 28.66
CA VAL A 81 -17.85 1.56 29.36
C VAL A 81 -18.05 0.10 29.75
N ASP A 82 -18.28 -0.16 31.03
CA ASP A 82 -18.60 -1.49 31.56
C ASP A 82 -20.10 -1.76 31.39
N CYS A 83 -20.47 -2.56 30.39
CA CYS A 83 -21.87 -2.86 30.10
C CYS A 83 -22.57 -3.72 31.16
N MET A 84 -21.84 -4.30 32.11
CA MET A 84 -22.45 -5.00 33.25
C MET A 84 -22.91 -4.03 34.34
N LYS A 85 -22.32 -2.84 34.41
CA LYS A 85 -22.70 -1.77 35.34
C LYS A 85 -23.60 -0.75 34.67
N ASP A 86 -23.24 -0.33 33.47
CA ASP A 86 -23.88 0.74 32.70
C ASP A 86 -24.69 0.17 31.53
N SER A 87 -25.57 -0.78 31.85
CA SER A 87 -26.36 -1.52 30.86
C SER A 87 -27.25 -0.60 30.02
N LYS A 88 -27.68 0.54 30.58
CA LYS A 88 -28.50 1.53 29.86
C LYS A 88 -27.70 2.17 28.71
N VAL A 89 -26.48 2.64 28.97
CA VAL A 89 -25.62 3.23 27.94
C VAL A 89 -25.38 2.21 26.81
N CYS A 90 -25.06 0.96 27.16
CA CYS A 90 -24.80 -0.07 26.15
C CYS A 90 -26.04 -0.48 25.36
N SER A 91 -27.22 -0.48 25.98
CA SER A 91 -28.48 -0.71 25.27
C SER A 91 -28.81 0.43 24.31
N ASP A 92 -28.68 1.67 24.76
CA ASP A 92 -28.95 2.86 23.93
C ASP A 92 -27.97 2.95 22.75
N GLN A 93 -26.75 2.46 22.93
CA GLN A 93 -25.71 2.38 21.90
C GLN A 93 -25.78 1.09 21.05
N GLU A 94 -26.84 0.29 21.20
CA GLU A 94 -27.10 -0.94 20.43
C GLU A 94 -25.95 -1.97 20.51
N ILE A 95 -25.31 -2.10 21.67
CA ILE A 95 -24.20 -3.03 21.88
C ILE A 95 -24.72 -4.45 22.08
N THR A 96 -24.47 -5.31 21.09
CA THR A 96 -24.95 -6.71 21.06
C THR A 96 -23.86 -7.75 21.33
N SER A 97 -22.58 -7.35 21.36
CA SER A 97 -21.45 -8.25 21.60
C SER A 97 -20.25 -7.51 22.19
N TYR A 98 -19.35 -8.25 22.85
CA TYR A 98 -18.19 -7.67 23.53
C TYR A 98 -16.85 -8.25 23.01
N PRO A 99 -15.78 -7.44 22.91
CA PRO A 99 -15.81 -5.98 22.95
C PRO A 99 -16.38 -5.40 21.65
N THR A 100 -17.19 -4.34 21.76
CA THR A 100 -17.58 -3.48 20.64
C THR A 100 -16.89 -2.14 20.79
N LEU A 101 -16.25 -1.68 19.72
CA LEU A 101 -15.48 -0.44 19.70
C LEU A 101 -16.21 0.56 18.79
N LYS A 102 -16.47 1.78 19.27
CA LYS A 102 -17.12 2.84 18.49
C LYS A 102 -16.38 4.17 18.62
N PHE A 103 -16.26 4.88 17.51
CA PHE A 103 -15.75 6.24 17.46
C PHE A 103 -16.90 7.23 17.41
N TYR A 104 -16.86 8.26 18.23
CA TYR A 104 -17.84 9.33 18.29
C TYR A 104 -17.14 10.63 17.90
N LYS A 105 -17.65 11.27 16.85
CA LYS A 105 -17.26 12.64 16.51
C LYS A 105 -17.88 13.61 17.53
N LEU A 106 -17.30 14.80 17.63
CA LEU A 106 -17.73 15.84 18.56
C LEU A 106 -19.22 16.12 18.41
N GLY A 107 -20.00 15.85 19.45
CA GLY A 107 -21.45 16.05 19.45
C GLY A 107 -22.26 14.96 18.73
N ASP A 108 -21.64 13.92 18.15
CA ASP A 108 -22.34 12.74 17.63
C ASP A 108 -22.71 11.76 18.77
N SER A 109 -23.87 11.13 18.62
CA SER A 109 -24.47 10.22 19.62
C SER A 109 -24.56 8.77 19.16
N LYS A 110 -24.40 8.46 17.86
CA LYS A 110 -24.60 7.09 17.35
C LYS A 110 -23.31 6.29 17.22
N GLY A 111 -22.20 6.96 16.94
CA GLY A 111 -20.86 6.40 16.92
C GLY A 111 -20.63 5.37 15.80
N ILE A 112 -19.47 5.47 15.16
CA ILE A 112 -19.06 4.62 14.04
C ILE A 112 -18.36 3.38 14.58
N ARG A 113 -18.88 2.20 14.26
CA ARG A 113 -18.33 0.93 14.75
C ARG A 113 -17.02 0.59 14.05
N PHE A 114 -15.99 0.29 14.83
CA PHE A 114 -14.74 -0.26 14.32
C PHE A 114 -14.87 -1.76 14.04
N ALA A 115 -14.48 -2.18 12.82
CA ALA A 115 -14.57 -3.55 12.34
C ALA A 115 -13.20 -4.19 12.01
N GLY A 116 -12.10 -3.50 12.31
CA GLY A 116 -10.74 -3.97 12.03
C GLY A 116 -10.17 -4.92 13.09
N THR A 117 -8.90 -5.27 12.91
CA THR A 117 -8.14 -6.03 13.91
C THR A 117 -7.81 -5.16 15.12
N ARG A 118 -7.73 -5.77 16.30
CA ARG A 118 -7.67 -5.05 17.60
C ARG A 118 -6.24 -4.77 18.07
N ASP A 119 -5.31 -4.61 17.13
CA ASP A 119 -3.92 -4.24 17.36
C ASP A 119 -3.72 -2.71 17.24
N LEU A 120 -2.67 -2.18 17.88
CA LEU A 120 -2.39 -0.73 17.90
C LEU A 120 -2.31 -0.08 16.51
N PRO A 121 -1.61 -0.64 15.50
CA PRO A 121 -1.61 -0.08 14.15
C PRO A 121 -3.04 0.11 13.61
N SER A 122 -3.88 -0.92 13.70
CA SER A 122 -5.24 -0.89 13.16
C SER A 122 -6.15 0.09 13.89
N LEU A 123 -6.04 0.16 15.23
CA LEU A 123 -6.80 1.12 16.05
C LEU A 123 -6.37 2.56 15.76
N THR A 124 -5.06 2.83 15.70
CA THR A 124 -4.55 4.19 15.43
C THR A 124 -4.84 4.65 14.00
N THR A 125 -4.77 3.76 13.00
CA THR A 125 -5.16 4.08 11.61
C THR A 125 -6.63 4.44 11.51
N PHE A 126 -7.51 3.70 12.17
CA PHE A 126 -8.94 4.02 12.18
C PHE A 126 -9.23 5.37 12.82
N ILE A 127 -8.66 5.64 14.01
CA ILE A 127 -8.80 6.94 14.69
C ILE A 127 -8.35 8.09 13.78
N ARG A 128 -7.18 7.96 13.14
CA ARG A 128 -6.67 8.98 12.21
C ARG A 128 -7.62 9.21 11.03
N GLY A 129 -8.23 8.14 10.49
CA GLY A 129 -9.23 8.27 9.43
C GLY A 129 -10.44 9.08 9.89
N GLN A 130 -10.98 8.76 11.07
CA GLN A 130 -12.16 9.43 11.61
C GLN A 130 -11.93 10.91 11.95
N LEU A 131 -10.73 11.24 12.46
CA LEU A 131 -10.35 12.63 12.75
C LEU A 131 -10.10 13.47 11.49
N ARG A 132 -9.78 12.85 10.35
CA ARG A 132 -9.58 13.53 9.06
C ARG A 132 -10.90 13.87 8.37
N GLU A 133 -11.93 13.05 8.57
CA GLU A 133 -13.28 13.31 8.06
C GLU A 133 -14.00 14.48 8.77
N ASP A 134 -13.37 15.16 9.73
CA ASP A 134 -13.91 16.35 10.42
C ASP A 134 -13.48 17.68 9.76
N GLU A 135 -12.68 17.65 8.69
CA GLU A 135 -12.26 18.85 7.93
C GLU A 135 -13.11 19.11 6.66
N GLU A 136 -14.10 18.27 6.34
CA GLU A 136 -14.92 18.42 5.14
C GLU A 136 -16.33 18.96 5.43
N ASP A 137 -16.40 20.27 5.67
CA ASP A 137 -17.50 21.12 5.18
C ASP A 137 -16.85 22.40 4.62
N ILE A 138 -16.52 22.37 3.33
CA ILE A 138 -16.46 23.46 2.31
C ILE A 138 -15.47 23.06 1.19
N GLU A 139 -16.06 22.67 0.07
CA GLU A 139 -15.62 22.66 -1.34
C GLU A 139 -14.23 22.13 -1.77
N GLU A 140 -14.31 21.24 -2.79
CA GLU A 140 -13.30 20.80 -3.77
C GLU A 140 -11.85 21.30 -3.61
N VAL A 141 -10.91 20.36 -3.39
CA VAL A 141 -9.74 20.07 -4.26
C VAL A 141 -8.76 19.09 -3.57
N THR A 142 -8.67 17.91 -4.18
CA THR A 142 -7.50 17.04 -4.40
C THR A 142 -6.59 16.59 -3.23
N GLY A 143 -6.73 15.31 -2.89
CA GLY A 143 -5.58 14.44 -2.61
C GLY A 143 -5.03 14.41 -1.18
N PRO A 144 -4.17 13.41 -0.88
CA PRO A 144 -3.63 13.17 0.46
C PRO A 144 -2.66 14.28 0.91
N GLN A 145 -2.89 14.84 2.10
CA GLN A 145 -2.10 15.93 2.70
C GLN A 145 -0.81 15.41 3.39
N PRO A 146 0.31 16.16 3.36
CA PRO A 146 1.56 15.77 4.02
C PRO A 146 1.55 15.99 5.55
N VAL A 147 2.20 15.09 6.29
CA VAL A 147 2.56 15.27 7.71
C VAL A 147 4.09 15.35 7.79
N ASP A 148 4.65 16.44 8.31
CA ASP A 148 6.10 16.73 8.29
C ASP A 148 6.73 16.65 6.87
N GLY A 149 5.98 17.10 5.85
CA GLY A 149 6.37 17.03 4.44
C GLY A 149 6.28 15.64 3.82
N LEU A 150 5.89 14.61 4.59
CA LEU A 150 5.75 13.23 4.13
C LEU A 150 4.28 12.87 3.91
N VAL A 151 3.95 12.46 2.69
CA VAL A 151 2.59 12.04 2.32
C VAL A 151 2.42 10.53 2.47
N GLU A 152 1.35 10.10 3.11
CA GLU A 152 0.96 8.68 3.16
C GLU A 152 -0.12 8.40 2.13
N LEU A 153 0.19 7.50 1.20
CA LEU A 153 -0.66 7.19 0.05
C LEU A 153 -1.33 5.84 0.25
N THR A 154 -2.61 5.79 -0.09
CA THR A 154 -3.48 4.60 -0.04
C THR A 154 -3.88 4.19 -1.46
N GLU A 155 -4.51 3.02 -1.62
CA GLU A 155 -4.98 2.59 -2.95
C GLU A 155 -5.96 3.58 -3.61
N GLU A 156 -6.77 4.25 -2.81
CA GLU A 156 -7.80 5.19 -3.29
C GLU A 156 -7.22 6.56 -3.66
N THR A 157 -6.10 6.93 -3.03
CA THR A 157 -5.52 8.27 -3.17
C THR A 157 -4.29 8.28 -4.07
N PHE A 158 -3.68 7.13 -4.33
CA PHE A 158 -2.43 7.03 -5.05
C PHE A 158 -2.56 7.56 -6.48
N ASP A 159 -3.54 7.07 -7.24
CA ASP A 159 -3.66 7.37 -8.67
C ASP A 159 -3.89 8.87 -8.91
N SER A 160 -4.86 9.46 -8.22
CA SER A 160 -5.14 10.91 -8.31
C SER A 160 -3.99 11.77 -7.79
N TYR A 161 -3.23 11.27 -6.81
CA TYR A 161 -2.08 12.00 -6.28
C TYR A 161 -0.90 12.02 -7.23
N VAL A 162 -0.64 10.93 -7.96
CA VAL A 162 0.49 10.82 -8.90
C VAL A 162 0.17 11.28 -10.31
N GLU A 163 -1.09 11.65 -10.60
CA GLU A 163 -1.53 12.18 -11.90
C GLU A 163 -0.78 13.45 -12.31
N SER A 164 -0.34 14.26 -11.34
CA SER A 164 0.36 15.52 -11.63
C SER A 164 1.34 15.91 -10.51
N GLY A 165 2.45 16.52 -10.90
CA GLY A 165 3.52 16.88 -9.98
C GLY A 165 4.67 15.88 -10.03
N LYS A 166 5.69 16.11 -9.20
CA LYS A 166 6.87 15.25 -9.10
C LYS A 166 6.85 14.58 -7.74
N HIS A 167 6.92 13.26 -7.73
CA HIS A 167 6.76 12.49 -6.49
C HIS A 167 7.92 11.51 -6.33
N PHE A 168 8.41 11.37 -5.10
CA PHE A 168 9.34 10.31 -4.74
C PHE A 168 8.75 9.48 -3.61
N ILE A 169 8.28 8.28 -3.95
CA ILE A 169 7.40 7.47 -3.09
C ILE A 169 8.11 6.20 -2.62
N LYS A 170 8.13 5.96 -1.31
CA LYS A 170 8.65 4.73 -0.70
C LYS A 170 7.55 3.69 -0.46
N PHE A 171 7.65 2.58 -1.17
CA PHE A 171 6.86 1.37 -0.91
C PHE A 171 7.55 0.54 0.16
N TYR A 172 6.85 0.20 1.25
CA TYR A 172 7.46 -0.49 2.40
C TYR A 172 6.50 -1.50 3.04
N ALA A 173 7.06 -2.39 3.87
CA ALA A 173 6.29 -3.21 4.79
C ALA A 173 6.75 -2.92 6.23
N PRO A 174 5.86 -2.83 7.24
CA PRO A 174 6.22 -2.52 8.62
C PRO A 174 7.21 -3.52 9.22
N TRP A 175 7.17 -4.78 8.80
CA TRP A 175 8.06 -5.85 9.25
C TRP A 175 9.40 -5.91 8.49
N CYS A 176 9.62 -5.07 7.47
CA CYS A 176 10.85 -5.05 6.68
C CYS A 176 11.95 -4.28 7.45
N GLY A 177 12.91 -5.00 8.03
CA GLY A 177 14.00 -4.40 8.81
C GLY A 177 14.87 -3.38 8.05
N HIS A 178 15.07 -3.55 6.74
CA HIS A 178 15.77 -2.55 5.91
C HIS A 178 14.92 -1.28 5.71
N CYS A 179 13.60 -1.42 5.64
CA CYS A 179 12.66 -0.32 5.46
C CYS A 179 12.50 0.50 6.75
N GLN A 180 12.52 -0.17 7.90
CA GLN A 180 12.55 0.46 9.23
C GLN A 180 13.81 1.32 9.40
N LYS A 181 14.98 0.80 9.01
CA LYS A 181 16.24 1.55 9.05
C LYS A 181 16.25 2.79 8.15
N LEU A 182 15.55 2.74 7.01
CA LEU A 182 15.39 3.87 6.10
C LEU A 182 14.34 4.90 6.56
N ALA A 183 13.40 4.50 7.42
CA ALA A 183 12.30 5.37 7.86
C ALA A 183 12.73 6.74 8.41
N PRO A 184 13.70 6.85 9.36
CA PRO A 184 14.11 8.16 9.87
C PRO A 184 14.75 9.04 8.78
N THR A 185 15.56 8.46 7.89
CA THR A 185 16.18 9.18 6.78
C THR A 185 15.14 9.65 5.74
N TRP A 186 14.08 8.87 5.53
CA TRP A 186 12.98 9.22 4.63
C TRP A 186 12.16 10.41 5.13
N VAL A 187 11.88 10.47 6.44
CA VAL A 187 11.25 11.64 7.08
C VAL A 187 12.16 12.86 6.99
N GLN A 188 13.46 12.68 7.26
CA GLN A 188 14.44 13.77 7.13
C GLN A 188 14.51 14.32 5.70
N LEU A 189 14.44 13.44 4.69
CA LEU A 189 14.41 13.83 3.28
C LEU A 189 13.17 14.69 2.97
N ALA A 190 11.99 14.23 3.37
CA ALA A 190 10.72 14.94 3.19
C ALA A 190 10.77 16.37 3.74
N LYS A 191 11.21 16.53 4.98
CA LYS A 191 11.40 17.84 5.61
C LYS A 191 12.41 18.73 4.88
N SER A 192 13.47 18.14 4.32
CA SER A 192 14.53 18.91 3.65
C SER A 192 14.19 19.40 2.24
N LEU A 193 13.09 18.90 1.67
CA LEU A 193 12.60 19.18 0.32
C LEU A 193 11.22 19.83 0.33
N GLU A 194 10.71 20.20 1.50
CA GLU A 194 9.37 20.79 1.70
C GLU A 194 9.14 22.08 0.90
N LEU A 195 10.21 22.80 0.54
CA LEU A 195 10.16 24.04 -0.26
C LEU A 195 10.50 23.82 -1.74
N GLU A 196 10.79 22.58 -2.16
CA GLU A 196 11.14 22.23 -3.53
C GLU A 196 9.89 21.72 -4.28
N ASP A 197 9.92 21.77 -5.62
CA ASP A 197 8.83 21.28 -6.49
C ASP A 197 8.82 19.74 -6.59
N VAL A 198 8.80 19.06 -5.44
CA VAL A 198 8.74 17.60 -5.32
C VAL A 198 8.05 17.21 -4.02
N SER A 199 7.19 16.20 -4.08
CA SER A 199 6.59 15.63 -2.88
C SER A 199 7.21 14.28 -2.53
N ILE A 200 7.39 14.03 -1.23
CA ILE A 200 7.94 12.77 -0.72
C ILE A 200 6.78 11.97 -0.12
N GLY A 201 6.60 10.74 -0.62
CA GLY A 201 5.48 9.88 -0.25
C GLY A 201 5.90 8.53 0.34
N LYS A 202 4.96 7.79 0.93
CA LYS A 202 5.11 6.38 1.32
C LYS A 202 3.81 5.60 1.15
N VAL A 203 3.93 4.30 0.87
CA VAL A 203 2.82 3.33 0.77
C VAL A 203 3.15 2.08 1.59
N ASP A 204 2.26 1.66 2.48
CA ASP A 204 2.36 0.39 3.20
C ASP A 204 1.82 -0.77 2.35
N CYS A 205 2.71 -1.59 1.82
CA CYS A 205 2.40 -2.75 0.99
C CYS A 205 1.79 -3.94 1.72
N THR A 206 1.75 -3.91 3.05
CA THR A 206 0.99 -4.92 3.80
C THR A 206 -0.50 -4.64 3.79
N GLN A 207 -0.86 -3.36 3.68
CA GLN A 207 -2.25 -2.87 3.65
C GLN A 207 -2.73 -2.60 2.22
N HIS A 208 -1.86 -2.06 1.37
CA HIS A 208 -2.17 -1.59 0.02
C HIS A 208 -1.44 -2.43 -1.04
N ARG A 209 -1.79 -3.72 -1.08
CA ARG A 209 -1.13 -4.71 -1.95
C ARG A 209 -1.34 -4.42 -3.42
N THR A 210 -2.51 -3.91 -3.81
CA THR A 210 -2.88 -3.64 -5.20
C THR A 210 -1.96 -2.58 -5.78
N VAL A 211 -1.82 -1.44 -5.09
CA VAL A 211 -0.88 -0.37 -5.50
C VAL A 211 0.57 -0.88 -5.51
N CYS A 212 1.00 -1.61 -4.48
CA CYS A 212 2.37 -2.13 -4.45
C CYS A 212 2.69 -3.19 -5.52
N ASN A 213 1.67 -3.85 -6.07
CA ASN A 213 1.82 -4.83 -7.15
C ASN A 213 1.65 -4.19 -8.54
N ASN A 214 0.86 -3.11 -8.62
CA ASN A 214 0.49 -2.42 -9.85
C ASN A 214 1.59 -1.45 -10.35
N PHE A 215 2.47 -0.98 -9.48
CA PHE A 215 3.58 -0.10 -9.87
C PHE A 215 4.92 -0.83 -9.99
N GLU A 216 5.64 -0.54 -11.05
CA GLU A 216 7.10 -0.66 -11.04
C GLU A 216 7.68 0.48 -10.27
N VAL A 217 8.11 0.19 -9.05
CA VAL A 217 9.09 1.03 -8.40
C VAL A 217 10.37 0.90 -9.23
N ASP A 218 10.75 1.96 -9.97
CA ASP A 218 12.13 2.10 -10.45
C ASP A 218 13.02 1.86 -9.25
N LYS A 219 13.65 0.68 -9.21
CA LYS A 219 14.26 0.19 -7.99
C LYS A 219 15.49 1.05 -7.73
N TYR A 220 15.35 2.02 -6.84
CA TYR A 220 16.43 2.90 -6.44
C TYR A 220 17.67 2.09 -6.04
N GLN A 221 18.74 2.21 -6.83
CA GLN A 221 20.01 1.48 -6.64
C GLN A 221 21.07 2.33 -5.91
N GLY A 222 20.77 3.59 -5.60
CA GLY A 222 21.71 4.50 -4.93
C GLY A 222 21.88 4.23 -3.43
N GLY A 223 22.75 5.03 -2.81
CA GLY A 223 22.97 4.99 -1.37
C GLY A 223 21.74 5.46 -0.59
N ARG A 224 21.52 4.93 0.62
CA ARG A 224 20.31 5.23 1.41
C ARG A 224 20.52 6.34 2.44
N SER A 225 21.60 7.10 2.33
CA SER A 225 21.83 8.25 3.19
C SER A 225 20.96 9.44 2.78
N HIS A 226 20.82 10.42 3.68
CA HIS A 226 20.09 11.64 3.39
C HIS A 226 20.68 12.39 2.18
N GLU A 227 22.01 12.45 2.07
CA GLU A 227 22.72 13.13 0.99
C GLU A 227 22.53 12.42 -0.35
N ASP A 228 22.61 11.09 -0.38
CA ASP A 228 22.41 10.29 -1.59
C ASP A 228 21.00 10.44 -2.16
N LEU A 229 19.99 10.39 -1.28
CA LEU A 229 18.59 10.53 -1.67
C LEU A 229 18.28 11.96 -2.13
N LYS A 230 18.79 12.96 -1.41
CA LYS A 230 18.63 14.37 -1.79
C LYS A 230 19.32 14.69 -3.11
N SER A 231 20.52 14.17 -3.33
CA SER A 231 21.25 14.29 -4.59
C SER A 231 20.48 13.66 -5.75
N TYR A 232 19.92 12.47 -5.55
CA TYR A 232 19.06 11.81 -6.53
C TYR A 232 17.84 12.66 -6.88
N VAL A 233 17.09 13.13 -5.89
CA VAL A 233 15.89 13.97 -6.13
C VAL A 233 16.27 15.27 -6.86
N ASN A 234 17.32 15.95 -6.43
CA ASN A 234 17.78 17.19 -7.09
C ASN A 234 18.23 16.95 -8.54
N LYS A 235 18.88 15.82 -8.82
CA LYS A 235 19.23 15.42 -10.20
C LYS A 235 17.97 15.24 -11.05
N MET A 236 16.94 14.59 -10.50
CA MET A 236 15.66 14.39 -11.21
C MET A 236 14.89 15.71 -11.40
N LEU A 237 15.01 16.67 -10.48
CA LEU A 237 14.40 18.00 -10.59
C LEU A 237 15.11 18.93 -11.58
N GLY A 238 16.44 18.86 -11.65
CA GLY A 238 17.27 19.67 -12.54
C GLY A 238 17.19 19.30 -14.02
N ALA A 239 16.74 18.09 -14.34
CA ALA A 239 16.52 17.64 -15.72
C ALA A 239 15.37 18.37 -16.45
N GLY A 240 14.61 19.23 -15.76
CA GLY A 240 13.51 20.02 -16.32
C GLY A 240 13.89 21.36 -16.97
N LYS A 241 15.19 21.69 -17.08
CA LYS A 241 15.69 22.85 -17.82
C LYS A 241 16.76 22.44 -18.82
N GLU A 242 16.38 21.63 -19.79
CA GLU A 242 16.91 21.61 -21.15
C GLU A 242 15.94 20.79 -21.99
N GLU A 243 15.55 21.31 -23.16
CA GLU A 243 14.77 20.55 -24.13
C GLU A 243 15.44 19.20 -24.37
N GLN A 244 14.59 18.17 -24.42
CA GLN A 244 14.93 16.77 -24.70
C GLN A 244 16.17 16.62 -25.59
N LYS A 245 17.28 16.29 -24.95
CA LYS A 245 18.32 15.45 -25.55
C LYS A 245 18.48 14.24 -24.66
N GLU A 246 18.11 13.11 -25.25
CA GLU A 246 18.53 11.78 -24.84
C GLU A 246 20.02 11.78 -24.50
N GLU A 247 20.38 11.30 -23.32
CA GLU A 247 21.58 10.49 -23.01
C GLU A 247 21.26 9.80 -21.65
N GLU A 248 20.76 8.56 -21.58
CA GLU A 248 21.49 7.30 -21.75
C GLU A 248 22.91 7.26 -21.16
N HIS A 249 23.17 6.20 -20.39
CA HIS A 249 24.48 5.57 -20.37
C HIS A 249 24.21 4.06 -20.49
N GLY A 250 24.31 3.43 -21.66
CA GLY A 250 24.56 3.94 -22.99
C GLY A 250 24.22 2.88 -24.03
N ASP A 251 23.70 3.32 -25.16
CA ASP A 251 24.02 2.91 -26.54
C ASP A 251 23.02 3.67 -27.44
N ASP A 252 23.47 4.83 -27.95
CA ASP A 252 22.82 5.82 -28.83
C ASP A 252 22.38 5.21 -30.18
N THR A 253 21.61 4.14 -30.06
CA THR A 253 21.09 3.28 -31.12
C THR A 253 19.58 3.32 -31.01
N PRO A 254 18.86 3.65 -32.09
CA PRO A 254 17.41 3.52 -32.13
C PRO A 254 17.02 2.14 -31.62
N SER A 255 16.09 2.06 -30.66
CA SER A 255 15.64 0.75 -30.16
C SER A 255 15.24 -0.12 -31.35
N PRO A 256 15.84 -1.31 -31.53
CA PRO A 256 15.53 -2.18 -32.65
C PRO A 256 14.15 -2.83 -32.55
N VAL A 257 13.40 -2.54 -31.48
CA VAL A 257 12.05 -3.03 -31.28
C VAL A 257 11.08 -2.21 -32.12
N LEU A 258 10.53 -2.83 -33.16
CA LEU A 258 9.54 -2.20 -34.01
C LEU A 258 8.17 -2.14 -33.33
N GLU A 259 7.44 -1.06 -33.55
CA GLU A 259 6.05 -0.93 -33.13
C GLU A 259 5.12 -1.18 -34.31
N LEU A 260 4.21 -2.15 -34.17
CA LEU A 260 3.23 -2.51 -35.20
C LEU A 260 1.84 -2.00 -34.82
N THR A 261 1.08 -1.61 -35.83
CA THR A 261 -0.32 -1.21 -35.71
C THR A 261 -1.21 -2.25 -36.40
N GLY A 262 -2.53 -2.14 -36.23
CA GLY A 262 -3.51 -2.98 -36.94
C GLY A 262 -3.30 -2.99 -38.46
N GLU A 263 -2.80 -1.90 -39.04
CA GLU A 263 -2.52 -1.80 -40.48
C GLU A 263 -1.19 -2.44 -40.89
N THR A 264 -0.15 -2.34 -40.04
CA THR A 264 1.20 -2.84 -40.37
C THR A 264 1.47 -4.25 -39.86
N PHE A 265 0.61 -4.80 -39.00
CA PHE A 265 0.83 -6.06 -38.31
C PHE A 265 1.07 -7.24 -39.26
N GLN A 266 0.16 -7.46 -40.22
CA GLN A 266 0.25 -8.59 -41.16
C GLN A 266 1.53 -8.54 -42.00
N GLY A 267 1.94 -7.36 -42.44
CA GLY A 267 3.23 -7.19 -43.13
C GLY A 267 4.43 -7.44 -42.23
N GLY A 268 4.36 -6.99 -40.97
CA GLY A 268 5.43 -7.14 -39.98
C GLY A 268 5.67 -8.58 -39.49
N ILE A 269 4.66 -9.45 -39.58
CA ILE A 269 4.78 -10.87 -39.19
C ILE A 269 4.99 -11.83 -40.38
N GLN A 270 4.97 -11.33 -41.62
CA GLN A 270 4.87 -12.17 -42.83
C GLN A 270 6.09 -13.07 -43.10
N SER A 271 7.27 -12.68 -42.64
CA SER A 271 8.54 -13.35 -42.97
C SER A 271 9.39 -13.57 -41.73
N GLY A 272 10.04 -14.74 -41.66
CA GLY A 272 10.92 -15.08 -40.55
C GLY A 272 10.15 -15.37 -39.26
N TYR A 273 10.82 -15.17 -38.13
CA TYR A 273 10.24 -15.27 -36.79
C TYR A 273 9.96 -13.87 -36.26
N THR A 274 8.73 -13.63 -35.79
CA THR A 274 8.36 -12.36 -35.17
C THR A 274 7.86 -12.62 -33.76
N PHE A 275 8.58 -12.11 -32.77
CA PHE A 275 8.18 -12.20 -31.36
C PHE A 275 7.47 -10.92 -30.98
N VAL A 276 6.17 -11.04 -30.69
CA VAL A 276 5.26 -9.90 -30.52
C VAL A 276 4.85 -9.79 -29.06
N LYS A 277 5.06 -8.61 -28.47
CA LYS A 277 4.50 -8.24 -27.17
C LYS A 277 3.26 -7.36 -27.36
N PHE A 278 2.09 -7.90 -27.04
CA PHE A 278 0.86 -7.12 -26.92
C PHE A 278 0.79 -6.50 -25.52
N TYR A 279 0.62 -5.19 -25.45
CA TYR A 279 0.71 -4.46 -24.19
C TYR A 279 -0.29 -3.32 -24.06
N ALA A 280 -0.40 -2.79 -22.84
CA ALA A 280 -1.00 -1.50 -22.57
C ALA A 280 0.04 -0.59 -21.89
N PRO A 281 0.14 0.70 -22.24
CA PRO A 281 1.14 1.63 -21.71
C PRO A 281 0.97 1.86 -20.21
N TRP A 282 -0.23 1.66 -19.67
CA TRP A 282 -0.51 1.74 -18.24
C TRP A 282 -0.29 0.41 -17.49
N CYS A 283 -0.06 -0.71 -18.18
CA CYS A 283 0.09 -2.01 -17.53
C CYS A 283 1.47 -2.18 -16.88
N GLY A 284 1.50 -2.36 -15.55
CA GLY A 284 2.73 -2.58 -14.78
C GLY A 284 3.45 -3.91 -15.05
N HIS A 285 2.84 -4.91 -15.69
CA HIS A 285 3.60 -6.08 -16.15
C HIS A 285 4.30 -5.82 -17.49
N CYS A 286 3.77 -4.88 -18.30
CA CYS A 286 4.31 -4.53 -19.62
C CYS A 286 5.50 -3.60 -19.53
N LYS A 287 5.45 -2.64 -18.60
CA LYS A 287 6.55 -1.73 -18.29
C LYS A 287 7.77 -2.54 -17.79
N ARG A 288 7.58 -3.56 -16.93
CA ARG A 288 8.65 -4.40 -16.33
C ARG A 288 9.43 -5.12 -17.39
N LEU A 289 8.68 -5.58 -18.37
CA LEU A 289 9.20 -6.32 -19.49
C LEU A 289 9.87 -5.41 -20.52
N ALA A 290 9.51 -4.13 -20.62
CA ALA A 290 10.03 -3.21 -21.65
C ALA A 290 11.56 -3.18 -21.74
N PRO A 291 12.36 -2.97 -20.67
CA PRO A 291 13.81 -2.94 -20.79
C PRO A 291 14.41 -4.29 -21.20
N THR A 292 13.82 -5.40 -20.73
CA THR A 292 14.24 -6.74 -21.16
C THR A 292 13.86 -7.01 -22.61
N TRP A 293 12.72 -6.48 -23.07
CA TRP A 293 12.25 -6.56 -24.44
C TRP A 293 13.14 -5.76 -25.40
N ASP A 294 13.56 -4.56 -25.01
CA ASP A 294 14.52 -3.75 -25.75
C ASP A 294 15.89 -4.44 -25.81
N SER A 295 16.35 -4.99 -24.68
CA SER A 295 17.59 -5.79 -24.62
C SER A 295 17.52 -7.04 -25.50
N LEU A 296 16.35 -7.68 -25.57
CA LEU A 296 16.10 -8.81 -26.46
C LEU A 296 16.18 -8.37 -27.92
N GLY A 297 15.57 -7.23 -28.27
CA GLY A 297 15.72 -6.61 -29.59
C GLY A 297 17.18 -6.38 -29.96
N LYS A 298 17.97 -5.79 -29.05
CA LYS A 298 19.42 -5.59 -29.24
C LYS A 298 20.16 -6.91 -29.46
N LYS A 299 19.78 -7.97 -28.74
CA LYS A 299 20.40 -9.31 -28.85
C LYS A 299 20.12 -10.02 -30.20
N PHE A 300 19.08 -9.60 -30.93
CA PHE A 300 18.73 -10.13 -32.24
C PHE A 300 19.07 -9.19 -33.41
N LEU A 301 19.81 -8.10 -33.19
CA LEU A 301 20.25 -7.18 -34.25
C LEU A 301 21.00 -7.88 -35.40
N ASP A 302 21.83 -8.87 -35.09
CA ASP A 302 22.61 -9.63 -36.07
C ASP A 302 21.82 -10.79 -36.72
N ARG A 303 20.51 -10.89 -36.46
CA ARG A 303 19.64 -11.97 -36.93
C ARG A 303 18.48 -11.41 -37.77
N PRO A 304 18.67 -11.23 -39.09
CA PRO A 304 17.65 -10.63 -39.95
C PRO A 304 16.39 -11.49 -40.10
N ASP A 305 16.46 -12.77 -39.70
CA ASP A 305 15.35 -13.72 -39.66
C ASP A 305 14.50 -13.63 -38.38
N VAL A 306 14.86 -12.76 -37.41
CA VAL A 306 14.14 -12.57 -36.15
C VAL A 306 13.79 -11.10 -35.94
N SER A 307 12.51 -10.81 -35.75
CA SER A 307 12.01 -9.48 -35.40
C SER A 307 11.41 -9.48 -33.99
N ILE A 308 11.85 -8.53 -33.17
CA ILE A 308 11.28 -8.28 -31.84
C ILE A 308 10.40 -7.05 -31.95
N VAL A 309 9.10 -7.20 -31.67
CA VAL A 309 8.12 -6.13 -31.92
C VAL A 309 7.12 -5.96 -30.78
N LYS A 310 6.43 -4.82 -30.75
CA LYS A 310 5.40 -4.50 -29.75
C LYS A 310 4.14 -3.93 -30.40
N VAL A 311 3.00 -4.16 -29.78
CA VAL A 311 1.67 -3.66 -30.19
C VAL A 311 0.95 -3.08 -28.98
N ASP A 312 0.61 -1.79 -29.01
CA ASP A 312 -0.21 -1.14 -27.98
C ASP A 312 -1.70 -1.41 -28.23
N CYS A 313 -2.32 -2.24 -27.41
CA CYS A 313 -3.73 -2.62 -27.54
C CYS A 313 -4.73 -1.56 -27.04
N THR A 314 -4.24 -0.44 -26.50
CA THR A 314 -5.10 0.66 -26.01
C THR A 314 -5.43 1.67 -27.09
N LEU A 315 -4.63 1.71 -28.17
CA LEU A 315 -4.88 2.55 -29.33
C LEU A 315 -6.07 2.03 -30.14
N GLU A 316 -6.94 2.94 -30.57
CA GLU A 316 -8.14 2.60 -31.36
C GLU A 316 -7.79 1.79 -32.63
N ALA A 317 -6.67 2.13 -33.28
CA ALA A 317 -6.17 1.44 -34.47
C ALA A 317 -5.81 -0.03 -34.25
N ASN A 318 -5.59 -0.44 -32.98
CA ASN A 318 -5.10 -1.76 -32.61
C ASN A 318 -6.15 -2.61 -31.88
N LYS A 319 -7.28 -2.03 -31.44
CA LYS A 319 -8.31 -2.76 -30.69
C LYS A 319 -8.84 -3.97 -31.42
N ARG A 320 -9.14 -3.84 -32.72
CA ARG A 320 -9.61 -4.96 -33.55
C ARG A 320 -8.55 -6.05 -33.64
N LEU A 321 -7.29 -5.68 -33.91
CA LEU A 321 -6.17 -6.62 -33.97
C LEU A 321 -6.04 -7.40 -32.65
N CYS A 322 -6.01 -6.71 -31.51
CA CYS A 322 -5.83 -7.38 -30.21
C CYS A 322 -7.01 -8.30 -29.85
N ASN A 323 -8.24 -7.97 -30.28
CA ASN A 323 -9.38 -8.86 -30.14
C ASN A 323 -9.27 -10.08 -31.06
N ASP A 324 -8.91 -9.88 -32.34
CA ASP A 324 -8.77 -10.96 -33.33
C ASP A 324 -7.63 -11.93 -32.97
N GLU A 325 -6.58 -11.44 -32.29
CA GLU A 325 -5.46 -12.22 -31.76
C GLU A 325 -5.73 -12.82 -30.35
N GLU A 326 -6.95 -12.67 -29.83
CA GLU A 326 -7.40 -13.24 -28.55
C GLU A 326 -6.56 -12.77 -27.35
N VAL A 327 -6.22 -11.47 -27.30
CA VAL A 327 -5.46 -10.88 -26.18
C VAL A 327 -6.40 -10.61 -25.00
N GLU A 328 -6.47 -11.55 -24.05
CA GLU A 328 -7.33 -11.45 -22.85
C GLU A 328 -6.69 -10.67 -21.70
N GLY A 329 -5.38 -10.43 -21.75
CA GLY A 329 -4.63 -9.72 -20.71
C GLY A 329 -3.26 -9.24 -21.18
N PHE A 330 -2.59 -8.45 -20.35
CA PHE A 330 -1.31 -7.83 -20.71
C PHE A 330 -0.19 -8.13 -19.69
N PRO A 331 1.07 -8.34 -20.15
CA PRO A 331 1.46 -8.56 -21.54
C PRO A 331 1.09 -9.98 -21.99
N THR A 332 0.52 -10.08 -23.18
CA THR A 332 0.42 -11.35 -23.91
C THR A 332 1.53 -11.38 -24.95
N ILE A 333 2.19 -12.53 -25.09
CA ILE A 333 3.38 -12.65 -25.93
C ILE A 333 3.25 -13.86 -26.83
N TYR A 334 3.32 -13.62 -28.13
CA TYR A 334 3.18 -14.64 -29.15
C TYR A 334 4.42 -14.67 -30.05
N LEU A 335 4.78 -15.87 -30.49
CA LEU A 335 5.75 -16.10 -31.54
C LEU A 335 5.02 -16.41 -32.83
N TYR A 336 5.35 -15.67 -33.88
CA TYR A 336 4.88 -15.91 -35.24
C TYR A 336 6.02 -16.45 -36.09
N LYS A 337 5.67 -17.29 -37.06
CA LYS A 337 6.56 -17.73 -38.13
C LYS A 337 5.83 -17.58 -39.45
N ASN A 338 6.40 -16.80 -40.36
CA ASN A 338 5.87 -16.60 -41.71
C ASN A 338 4.34 -16.30 -41.74
N GLY A 339 3.88 -15.39 -40.88
CA GLY A 339 2.48 -14.97 -40.78
C GLY A 339 1.59 -15.83 -39.89
N GLN A 340 2.08 -16.95 -39.34
CA GLN A 340 1.29 -17.84 -38.49
C GLN A 340 1.75 -17.80 -37.04
N ARG A 341 0.82 -17.66 -36.08
CA ARG A 341 1.07 -17.83 -34.65
C ARG A 341 1.48 -19.29 -34.39
N VAL A 342 2.72 -19.52 -33.97
CA VAL A 342 3.27 -20.86 -33.71
C VAL A 342 3.34 -21.22 -32.24
N SER A 343 3.40 -20.23 -31.35
CA SER A 343 3.52 -20.48 -29.91
C SER A 343 3.11 -19.26 -29.08
N GLU A 344 2.59 -19.52 -27.87
CA GLU A 344 2.41 -18.53 -26.82
C GLU A 344 3.53 -18.65 -25.79
N TYR A 345 4.09 -17.51 -25.39
CA TYR A 345 5.15 -17.45 -24.40
C TYR A 345 4.63 -17.18 -22.99
N SER A 346 4.59 -18.25 -22.19
CA SER A 346 4.24 -18.25 -20.77
C SER A 346 5.45 -18.46 -19.83
N GLY A 347 6.67 -18.44 -20.36
CA GLY A 347 7.91 -18.59 -19.60
C GLY A 347 8.27 -17.36 -18.75
N SER A 348 9.42 -17.42 -18.07
CA SER A 348 9.87 -16.30 -17.22
C SER A 348 10.15 -15.05 -18.06
N ARG A 349 10.05 -13.87 -17.47
CA ARG A 349 10.29 -12.61 -18.17
C ARG A 349 11.78 -12.23 -18.21
N SER A 350 12.69 -13.18 -18.03
CA SER A 350 14.14 -12.94 -18.10
C SER A 350 14.64 -12.89 -19.55
N LEU A 351 15.72 -12.16 -19.80
CA LEU A 351 16.33 -12.03 -21.13
C LEU A 351 16.76 -13.39 -21.68
N ASP A 352 17.38 -14.21 -20.84
CA ASP A 352 17.92 -15.50 -21.25
C ASP A 352 16.81 -16.49 -21.60
N ASP A 353 15.75 -16.59 -20.80
CA ASP A 353 14.64 -17.51 -21.11
C ASP A 353 13.92 -17.13 -22.41
N MET A 354 13.72 -15.84 -22.68
CA MET A 354 13.10 -15.39 -23.92
C MET A 354 14.02 -15.62 -25.13
N TYR A 355 15.32 -15.38 -24.98
CA TYR A 355 16.32 -15.67 -26.00
C TYR A 355 16.37 -17.17 -26.34
N ASP A 356 16.43 -18.01 -25.31
CA ASP A 356 16.45 -19.47 -25.45
C ASP A 356 15.15 -20.00 -26.04
N PHE A 357 14.01 -19.41 -25.67
CA PHE A 357 12.72 -19.76 -26.24
C PHE A 357 12.69 -19.55 -27.75
N ILE A 358 13.13 -18.38 -28.24
CA ILE A 358 13.19 -18.10 -29.67
C ILE A 358 14.14 -19.09 -30.35
N ASN A 359 15.38 -19.23 -29.87
CA ASN A 359 16.35 -20.15 -30.47
C ASN A 359 15.87 -21.60 -30.50
N LYS A 360 15.18 -22.05 -29.46
CA LYS A 360 14.61 -23.40 -29.43
C LYS A 360 13.60 -23.63 -30.55
N HIS A 361 12.77 -22.64 -30.87
CA HIS A 361 11.83 -22.72 -32.00
C HIS A 361 12.53 -22.64 -33.36
N MET A 362 13.71 -22.02 -33.42
CA MET A 362 14.53 -21.99 -34.64
C MET A 362 15.23 -23.33 -34.89
N VAL A 363 15.75 -23.99 -33.85
CA VAL A 363 16.53 -25.24 -33.96
C VAL A 363 15.66 -26.47 -34.18
N HIS A 364 14.44 -26.51 -33.63
CA HIS A 364 13.57 -27.68 -33.74
C HIS A 364 13.05 -27.99 -35.15
N GLU A 365 13.41 -27.20 -36.17
CA GLU A 365 13.00 -27.42 -37.56
C GLU A 365 14.16 -27.56 -38.56
N GLU A 366 15.42 -27.62 -38.11
CA GLU A 366 16.56 -28.02 -38.96
C GLU A 366 16.85 -29.54 -38.94
N LEU A 367 15.96 -30.34 -38.33
CA LEU A 367 16.06 -31.80 -38.24
C LEU A 367 14.89 -32.52 -38.93
#